data_AF-M7RFH6-F1
#
_entry.id   AF-M7RFH6-F1
#
_cell.length_a   1.000
_cell.length_b   1.000
_cell.length_c   1.000
_cell.angle_alpha   90.00
_cell.angle_beta   90.00
_cell.angle_gamma   90.00
#
_symmetry.space_group_name_H-M   'P 1'
#
loop_
_entity.id
_entity.type
_entity.pdbx_description
1 polymer ?
#
loop_
_entity_poly.entity_id
_entity_poly.type
_entity_poly.pdbx_seq_one_letter_code
_entity_poly.pdbx_strand_id
1 'polypeptide(L)'
;MASGWANDDAVNEQINNTIEDAVARARGELPHGESRDECESCGDPIPEARRKAVPGVRLCISCQQEKDLHNATFSGYNRRGSKDSQLR
;
A
#
# COMPACT_ATOMS: atom_id res chain seq x y z
N MET A 1 -19.17 19.86 -39.71
CA MET A 1 -17.90 19.12 -39.83
C MET A 1 -17.62 18.53 -38.47
N ALA A 2 -17.74 17.21 -38.33
CA ALA A 2 -17.59 16.52 -37.06
C ALA A 2 -16.10 16.23 -36.81
N SER A 3 -15.51 16.86 -35.81
CA SER A 3 -14.21 16.50 -35.27
C SER A 3 -14.31 16.20 -33.78
N GLY A 4 -15.07 15.15 -33.43
CA GLY A 4 -15.08 14.51 -32.11
C GLY A 4 -14.31 13.20 -32.14
N TRP A 5 -12.99 13.25 -32.31
CA TRP A 5 -12.11 12.07 -32.43
C TRP A 5 -10.68 12.38 -31.91
N ALA A 6 -10.59 13.06 -30.77
CA ALA A 6 -9.40 12.96 -29.93
C ALA A 6 -9.68 11.87 -28.89
N ASN A 7 -8.89 10.80 -28.96
CA ASN A 7 -8.99 9.59 -28.13
C ASN A 7 -8.73 9.90 -26.65
N ASP A 8 -9.73 10.46 -25.97
CA ASP A 8 -9.75 10.59 -24.50
C ASP A 8 -9.66 9.20 -23.83
N ASP A 9 -10.07 8.15 -24.55
CA ASP A 9 -10.08 6.77 -24.07
C ASP A 9 -8.69 6.27 -23.64
N ALA A 10 -7.65 6.50 -24.44
CA ALA A 10 -6.29 6.02 -24.15
C ALA A 10 -5.64 6.74 -22.94
N VAL A 11 -5.96 8.02 -22.73
CA VAL A 11 -5.47 8.78 -21.56
C VAL A 11 -6.24 8.35 -20.31
N ASN A 12 -7.56 8.19 -20.42
CA ASN A 12 -8.38 7.68 -19.32
C ASN A 12 -7.98 6.25 -18.94
N GLU A 13 -7.65 5.39 -19.91
CA GLU A 13 -7.13 4.05 -19.67
C GLU A 13 -5.78 4.09 -18.91
N GLN A 14 -4.88 5.01 -19.26
CA GLN A 14 -3.62 5.18 -18.53
C GLN A 14 -3.83 5.65 -17.07
N ILE A 15 -4.80 6.54 -16.85
CA ILE A 15 -5.18 7.01 -15.52
C ILE A 15 -5.77 5.85 -14.71
N ASN A 16 -6.71 5.10 -15.29
CA ASN A 16 -7.35 3.96 -14.65
C ASN A 16 -6.33 2.89 -14.26
N ASN A 17 -5.44 2.51 -15.18
CA ASN A 17 -4.36 1.56 -14.89
C ASN A 17 -3.47 2.02 -13.72
N THR A 18 -3.19 3.32 -13.62
CA THR A 18 -2.39 3.88 -12.51
C THR A 18 -3.14 3.78 -11.18
N ILE A 19 -4.45 4.03 -11.19
CA ILE A 19 -5.30 3.91 -10.00
C ILE A 19 -5.41 2.44 -9.59
N GLU A 20 -5.65 1.54 -10.52
CA GLU A 20 -5.77 0.11 -10.26
C GLU A 20 -4.50 -0.50 -9.70
N ASP A 21 -3.32 -0.15 -10.24
CA ASP A 21 -2.03 -0.54 -9.66
C ASP A 21 -1.86 -0.03 -8.23
N ALA A 22 -2.19 1.24 -7.96
CA ALA A 22 -2.10 1.80 -6.62
C ALA A 22 -3.03 1.10 -5.63
N VAL A 23 -4.26 0.79 -6.05
CA VAL A 23 -5.25 0.06 -5.24
C VAL A 23 -4.82 -1.39 -5.01
N ALA A 24 -4.31 -2.07 -6.04
CA ALA A 24 -3.82 -3.44 -5.93
C ALA A 24 -2.64 -3.52 -4.95
N ARG A 25 -1.73 -2.54 -4.98
CA ARG A 25 -0.64 -2.43 -4.00
C ARG A 25 -1.14 -2.21 -2.59
N ALA A 26 -2.01 -1.21 -2.39
CA ALA A 26 -2.58 -0.94 -1.06
C ALA A 26 -3.31 -2.17 -0.49
N ARG A 27 -3.99 -2.94 -1.34
CA ARG A 27 -4.62 -4.20 -0.96
C ARG A 27 -3.61 -5.30 -0.61
N GLY A 28 -2.52 -5.41 -1.34
CA GLY A 28 -1.46 -6.41 -1.09
C GLY A 28 -0.63 -6.14 0.17
N GLU A 29 -0.55 -4.88 0.62
CA GLU A 29 0.11 -4.52 1.88
C GLU A 29 -0.73 -4.81 3.12
N LEU A 30 -2.03 -5.10 2.94
CA LEU A 30 -2.88 -5.50 4.06
C LEU A 30 -2.45 -6.88 4.57
N PRO A 31 -2.18 -7.03 5.87
CA PRO A 31 -1.91 -8.33 6.45
C PRO A 31 -3.15 -9.22 6.33
N HIS A 32 -2.91 -10.50 6.09
CA HIS A 32 -3.93 -11.54 6.10
C HIS A 32 -3.57 -12.60 7.14
N GLY A 33 -4.57 -13.19 7.79
CA GLY A 33 -4.41 -14.29 8.74
C GLY A 33 -4.83 -13.96 10.17
N GLU A 34 -4.37 -14.77 11.11
CA GLU A 34 -4.66 -14.63 12.53
C GLU A 34 -3.87 -13.48 13.17
N SER A 35 -4.58 -12.66 13.95
CA SER A 35 -4.00 -11.55 14.70
C SER A 35 -3.27 -12.06 15.94
N ARG A 36 -2.06 -11.57 16.20
CA ARG A 36 -1.34 -11.91 17.44
C ARG A 36 -1.98 -11.25 18.66
N ASP A 37 -1.90 -11.94 19.79
CA ASP A 37 -2.21 -11.44 21.13
C ASP A 37 -1.12 -10.50 21.67
N GLU A 38 0.13 -10.67 21.27
CA GLU A 38 1.26 -9.86 21.74
C GLU A 38 2.01 -9.15 20.60
N CYS A 39 2.47 -7.93 20.86
CA CYS A 39 3.22 -7.12 19.91
C CYS A 39 4.63 -7.67 19.68
N GLU A 40 5.01 -7.91 18.42
CA GLU A 40 6.34 -8.43 18.08
C GLU A 40 7.49 -7.47 18.42
N SER A 41 7.23 -6.16 18.50
CA SER A 41 8.29 -5.16 18.71
C SER A 41 8.54 -4.82 20.17
N CYS A 42 7.50 -4.82 21.01
CA CYS A 42 7.59 -4.36 22.40
C CYS A 42 7.07 -5.37 23.43
N GLY A 43 6.40 -6.44 23.00
CA GLY A 43 5.81 -7.42 23.92
C GLY A 43 4.51 -6.97 24.59
N ASP A 44 3.96 -5.79 24.24
CA ASP A 44 2.69 -5.34 24.81
C ASP A 44 1.50 -6.14 24.26
N PRO A 45 0.45 -6.38 25.08
CA PRO A 45 -0.76 -7.04 24.64
C PRO A 45 -1.49 -6.19 23.59
N ILE A 46 -1.88 -6.83 22.47
CA ILE A 46 -2.65 -6.21 21.40
C ILE A 46 -4.14 -6.26 21.76
N PRO A 47 -4.82 -5.10 21.87
CA PRO A 47 -6.22 -5.06 22.27
C PRO A 47 -7.13 -5.73 21.24
N GLU A 48 -8.19 -6.39 21.70
CA GLU A 48 -9.12 -7.12 20.83
C GLU A 48 -9.77 -6.25 19.76
N ALA A 49 -10.07 -4.99 20.08
CA ALA A 49 -10.62 -4.03 19.14
C ALA A 49 -9.73 -3.89 17.89
N ARG A 50 -8.41 -3.93 18.07
CA ARG A 50 -7.42 -3.84 17.00
C ARG A 50 -7.32 -5.15 16.22
N ARG A 51 -7.38 -6.30 16.91
CA ARG A 51 -7.41 -7.63 16.26
C ARG A 51 -8.63 -7.83 15.37
N LYS A 52 -9.78 -7.25 15.76
CA LYS A 52 -11.03 -7.25 14.97
C LYS A 52 -10.99 -6.24 13.81
N ALA A 53 -10.39 -5.08 14.01
CA ALA A 53 -10.29 -4.04 12.98
C ALA A 53 -9.30 -4.40 11.86
N VAL A 54 -8.16 -5.00 12.23
CA VAL A 54 -7.11 -5.41 11.29
C VAL A 54 -6.81 -6.89 11.50
N PRO A 55 -7.40 -7.79 10.67
CA PRO A 55 -7.05 -9.20 10.73
C PRO A 55 -5.57 -9.39 10.37
N GLY A 56 -4.83 -10.16 11.18
CA GLY A 56 -3.40 -10.39 10.97
C GLY A 56 -2.50 -9.31 11.59
N VAL A 57 -3.00 -8.50 12.53
CA VAL A 57 -2.18 -7.49 13.21
C VAL A 57 -1.04 -8.14 14.01
N ARG A 58 0.18 -7.62 13.83
CA ARG A 58 1.40 -8.08 14.51
C ARG A 58 1.99 -7.07 15.49
N LEU A 59 1.56 -5.81 15.41
CA LEU A 59 2.10 -4.69 16.16
C LEU A 59 1.01 -3.95 16.93
N CYS A 60 1.35 -3.49 18.13
CA CYS A 60 0.50 -2.61 18.93
C CYS A 60 0.32 -1.25 18.22
N ILE A 61 -0.59 -0.43 18.74
CA ILE A 61 -0.91 0.87 18.13
C ILE A 61 0.26 1.83 18.11
N SER A 62 1.01 1.90 19.20
CA SER A 62 2.17 2.78 19.34
C SER A 62 3.26 2.38 18.33
N CYS A 63 3.68 1.11 18.33
CA CYS A 63 4.73 0.64 17.42
C CYS A 63 4.32 0.73 15.94
N GLN A 64 3.03 0.55 15.62
CA GLN A 64 2.57 0.73 14.24
C GLN A 64 2.59 2.20 13.83
N GLN A 65 2.20 3.12 14.72
CA GLN A 65 2.27 4.56 14.44
C GLN A 65 3.71 4.99 14.16
N GLU A 66 4.67 4.54 14.97
CA GLU A 66 6.09 4.80 14.74
C GLU A 66 6.56 4.26 13.39
N LYS A 67 6.21 3.00 13.05
CA LYS A 67 6.56 2.44 11.74
C LYS A 67 5.94 3.21 10.58
N ASP A 68 4.68 3.65 10.70
CA ASP A 68 3.99 4.39 9.65
C ASP A 68 4.64 5.75 9.39
N LEU A 69 5.03 6.46 10.46
CA LEU A 69 5.80 7.70 10.38
C LEU A 69 7.13 7.51 9.64
N HIS A 70 7.83 6.39 9.88
CA HIS A 70 9.08 6.09 9.19
C HIS A 70 8.85 5.66 7.72
N ASN A 71 7.77 4.93 7.43
CA ASN A 71 7.47 4.40 6.09
C ASN A 71 6.85 5.45 5.14
N ALA A 72 6.35 6.57 5.67
CA ALA A 72 5.95 7.73 4.87
C ALA A 72 7.12 8.37 4.08
N THR A 73 8.37 7.93 4.34
CA THR A 73 9.56 8.37 3.62
C THR A 73 9.58 7.78 2.20
N PHE A 74 9.07 8.59 1.26
CA PHE A 74 9.05 8.42 -0.19
C PHE A 74 10.10 7.44 -0.77
N SER A 75 9.64 6.29 -1.28
CA SER A 75 10.45 5.43 -2.15
C SER A 75 10.63 6.13 -3.50
N GLY A 76 11.78 6.77 -3.73
CA GLY A 76 12.17 7.40 -5.01
C GLY A 76 12.35 6.44 -6.20
N TYR A 77 11.94 5.17 -6.04
CA TYR A 77 12.04 4.14 -7.07
C TYR A 77 10.98 4.39 -8.16
N ASN A 78 11.42 4.85 -9.34
CA ASN A 78 10.55 5.00 -10.50
C ASN A 78 10.25 3.62 -11.12
N ARG A 79 9.31 2.88 -10.52
CA ARG A 79 8.99 1.48 -10.90
C ARG A 79 8.58 1.29 -12.37
N ARG A 80 8.25 2.38 -13.09
CA ARG A 80 7.94 2.39 -14.52
C ARG A 80 9.17 2.45 -15.43
N GLY A 81 10.35 2.77 -14.89
CA GLY A 81 11.61 2.68 -15.62
C GLY A 81 11.95 1.23 -15.97
N SER A 82 12.77 1.02 -17.00
CA SER A 82 13.30 -0.32 -17.28
C SER A 82 13.93 -0.90 -16.02
N LYS A 83 13.72 -2.20 -15.77
CA LYS A 83 14.36 -2.94 -14.67
C LYS A 83 15.88 -2.78 -14.70
N ASP A 84 16.46 -2.66 -15.90
CA ASP A 84 17.89 -2.39 -16.12
C ASP A 84 18.34 -0.98 -15.75
N SER A 85 17.43 0.01 -15.73
CA SER A 85 17.76 1.40 -15.37
C SER A 85 17.70 1.67 -13.87
N GLN A 86 17.19 0.72 -13.07
CA GLN A 86 16.88 0.91 -11.66
C GLN A 86 17.71 0.02 -10.71
N LEU A 87 18.40 -1.00 -11.24
CA LEU A 87 19.20 -1.97 -10.47
C LEU A 87 20.72 -1.78 -10.60
N ARG A 88 21.18 -0.59 -11.02
CA ARG A 88 22.60 -0.29 -11.21
C ARG A 88 23.21 0.41 -10.01
#